data_AF-A0A7Y2UL97-F1
#
_entry.id   AF-A0A7Y2UL97-F1
#
_cell.length_a   1.000
_cell.length_b   1.000
_cell.length_c   1.000
_cell.angle_alpha   90.00
_cell.angle_beta   90.00
_cell.angle_gamma   90.00
#
_symmetry.space_group_name_H-M   'P 1'
#
loop_
_entity.id
_entity.type
_entity.pdbx_description
1 polymer ?
#
loop_
_entity_poly.entity_id
_entity_poly.type
_entity_poly.pdbx_seq_one_letter_code
_entity_poly.pdbx_strand_id
1 'polypeptide(L)'
;ACTEVAPIVGDFSEHIVFSDCFTPHTVERFTGKHGGAIYGSPKKVSDGSMGYENLVLAGTDQGFLGIVGAMLSGVSMVNKHILSKL
;
A
#
# COMPACT_ATOMS: atom_id res chain seq x y z
N ALA A 1 22.63 -0.58 10.86
CA ALA A 1 21.68 -1.66 11.22
C ALA A 1 22.19 -2.51 12.39
N CYS A 2 22.98 -3.57 12.18
CA CYS A 2 23.32 -4.53 13.24
C CYS A 2 24.03 -3.90 14.46
N THR A 3 25.00 -3.02 14.22
CA THR A 3 25.70 -2.30 15.29
C THR A 3 24.79 -1.34 16.07
N GLU A 4 23.76 -0.79 15.43
CA GLU A 4 22.85 0.18 16.05
C GLU A 4 21.85 -0.49 16.99
N VAL A 5 21.46 -1.74 16.72
CA VAL A 5 20.49 -2.49 17.54
C VAL A 5 21.14 -3.38 18.61
N ALA A 6 22.46 -3.61 18.51
CA ALA A 6 23.21 -4.44 19.46
C ALA A 6 22.99 -4.08 20.96
N PRO A 7 22.82 -2.80 21.37
CA PRO A 7 22.53 -2.48 22.77
C PRO A 7 21.19 -3.03 23.29
N ILE A 8 20.26 -3.40 22.40
CA ILE A 8 18.91 -3.88 22.76
C ILE A 8 18.85 -5.41 22.71
N VAL A 9 19.43 -6.02 21.67
CA VAL A 9 19.29 -7.46 21.38
C VAL A 9 20.58 -8.27 21.53
N GLY A 10 21.70 -7.63 21.87
CA GLY A 10 23.04 -8.23 21.85
C GLY A 10 23.67 -8.24 20.46
N ASP A 11 24.97 -8.49 20.38
CA ASP A 11 25.65 -8.65 19.10
C ASP A 11 25.30 -10.03 18.49
N PHE A 12 24.74 -10.01 17.28
CA PHE A 12 24.38 -11.19 16.50
C PHE A 12 25.07 -11.23 15.14
N SER A 13 26.07 -10.36 14.91
CA SER A 13 26.70 -10.16 13.60
C SER A 13 27.30 -11.45 13.04
N GLU A 14 27.87 -12.30 13.91
CA GLU A 14 28.44 -13.60 13.51
C GLU A 14 27.41 -14.64 13.05
N HIS A 15 26.12 -14.43 13.35
CA HIS A 15 25.04 -15.36 13.01
C HIS A 15 24.29 -14.98 11.72
N ILE A 16 24.72 -13.91 11.04
CA ILE A 16 24.09 -13.44 9.80
C ILE A 16 24.58 -14.28 8.63
N VAL A 17 23.70 -15.16 8.13
CA VAL A 17 24.01 -16.05 6.98
C VAL A 17 23.58 -15.46 5.63
N PHE A 18 22.68 -14.48 5.63
CA PHE A 18 22.15 -13.84 4.42
C PHE A 18 21.61 -12.46 4.76
N SER A 19 21.72 -11.53 3.81
CA SER A 19 21.18 -10.17 3.92
C SER A 19 20.66 -9.74 2.56
N ASP A 20 19.47 -9.15 2.56
CA ASP A 20 18.83 -8.55 1.38
C ASP A 20 18.24 -7.20 1.74
N CYS A 21 18.02 -6.35 0.73
CA CYS A 21 17.51 -5.01 0.91
C CYS A 21 16.24 -4.79 0.07
N PHE A 22 15.20 -4.33 0.74
CA PHE A 22 13.95 -3.91 0.12
C PHE A 22 13.76 -2.41 0.37
N THR A 23 13.80 -1.62 -0.69
CA THR A 23 13.79 -0.15 -0.62
C THR A 23 12.50 0.42 -1.21
N PRO A 24 12.19 1.71 -1.00
CA PRO A 24 11.10 2.38 -1.71
C PRO A 24 11.19 2.23 -3.24
N HIS A 25 12.40 2.20 -3.82
CA HIS A 25 12.60 1.92 -5.24
C HIS A 25 12.19 0.49 -5.63
N THR A 26 12.41 -0.49 -4.75
CA THR A 26 11.95 -1.87 -4.96
C THR A 26 10.42 -1.90 -5.02
N VAL A 27 9.73 -1.22 -4.09
CA VAL A 27 8.27 -1.11 -4.10
C VAL A 27 7.77 -0.47 -5.38
N GLU A 28 8.31 0.69 -5.75
CA GLU A 28 7.87 1.42 -6.94
C GLU A 28 8.10 0.61 -8.22
N ARG A 29 9.27 -0.04 -8.35
CA ARG A 29 9.60 -0.89 -9.50
C ARG A 29 8.65 -2.06 -9.68
N PHE A 30 8.28 -2.75 -8.60
CA PHE A 30 7.52 -4.00 -8.68
C PHE A 30 6.01 -3.85 -8.48
N THR A 31 5.54 -2.72 -7.93
CA THR A 31 4.11 -2.50 -7.64
C THR A 31 3.54 -1.24 -8.27
N GLY A 32 4.37 -0.40 -8.91
CA GLY A 32 3.95 0.87 -9.48
C GLY A 32 3.53 1.92 -8.44
N LYS A 33 3.71 1.64 -7.14
CA LYS A 33 3.40 2.61 -6.08
C LYS A 33 4.46 3.69 -6.06
N HIS A 34 4.08 4.88 -6.50
CA HIS A 34 4.97 6.03 -6.61
C HIS A 34 5.68 6.34 -5.29
N GLY A 35 7.00 6.57 -5.35
CA GLY A 35 7.84 6.83 -4.17
C GLY A 35 7.90 5.67 -3.17
N GLY A 36 7.46 4.48 -3.57
CA GLY A 36 7.37 3.30 -2.70
C GLY A 36 6.30 3.38 -1.62
N ALA A 37 5.24 4.16 -1.83
CA ALA A 37 4.20 4.40 -0.83
C ALA A 37 3.39 3.13 -0.49
N ILE A 38 3.68 2.46 0.63
CA ILE A 38 3.01 1.21 1.05
C ILE A 38 1.48 1.37 1.18
N TYR A 39 1.04 2.47 1.77
CA TYR A 39 -0.37 2.80 2.02
C TYR A 39 -0.97 3.78 1.01
N GLY A 40 -0.23 4.00 -0.08
CA GLY A 40 -0.64 4.86 -1.18
C GLY A 40 -0.73 6.35 -0.81
N SER A 41 -1.55 7.11 -1.53
CA SER A 41 -1.62 8.58 -1.38
C SER A 41 -2.16 9.00 0.00
N PRO A 42 -1.60 10.04 0.66
CA PRO A 42 -2.19 10.62 1.86
C PRO A 42 -3.52 11.34 1.57
N LYS A 43 -3.70 11.84 0.33
CA LYS A 43 -4.96 12.41 -0.14
C LYS A 43 -5.83 11.28 -0.69
N LYS A 44 -6.87 10.92 0.04
CA LYS A 44 -7.80 9.85 -0.32
C LYS A 44 -8.94 10.36 -1.21
N VAL A 45 -9.42 9.50 -2.11
CA VAL A 45 -10.57 9.76 -2.98
C VAL A 45 -11.73 8.88 -2.51
N SER A 46 -12.43 9.31 -1.46
CA SER A 46 -13.41 8.48 -0.73
C SER A 46 -14.58 7.99 -1.57
N ASP A 47 -14.92 8.67 -2.65
CA ASP A 47 -15.92 8.22 -3.61
C ASP A 47 -15.33 7.51 -4.82
N GLY A 48 -14.01 7.35 -4.94
CA GLY A 48 -13.35 6.74 -6.10
C GLY A 48 -13.53 7.48 -7.42
N SER A 49 -14.08 8.71 -7.42
CA SER A 49 -14.33 9.46 -8.65
C SER A 49 -13.04 10.04 -9.22
N MET A 50 -12.77 9.74 -10.49
CA MET A 50 -11.61 10.26 -11.22
C MET A 50 -11.98 11.34 -12.25
N GLY A 51 -13.22 11.84 -12.23
CA GLY A 51 -13.73 12.82 -13.19
C GLY A 51 -14.25 12.22 -14.51
N TYR A 52 -14.35 10.89 -14.62
CA TYR A 52 -14.89 10.19 -15.78
C TYR A 52 -16.00 9.22 -15.35
N GLU A 53 -17.08 9.15 -16.14
CA GLU A 53 -18.30 8.43 -15.74
C GLU A 53 -18.09 6.91 -15.53
N ASN A 54 -17.20 6.30 -16.31
CA ASN A 54 -16.97 4.85 -16.35
C ASN A 54 -15.60 4.44 -15.81
N LEU A 55 -14.92 5.31 -15.05
CA LEU A 55 -13.64 5.03 -14.42
C LEU A 55 -13.72 5.30 -12.92
N VAL A 56 -13.49 4.25 -12.13
CA VAL A 56 -13.56 4.32 -10.67
C VAL A 56 -12.26 3.83 -10.05
N LEU A 57 -11.71 4.60 -9.12
CA LEU A 57 -10.55 4.22 -8.32
C LEU A 57 -10.97 3.29 -7.19
N ALA A 58 -10.29 2.15 -7.08
CA ALA A 58 -10.40 1.23 -5.95
C ALA A 58 -9.01 0.89 -5.39
N GLY A 59 -8.97 0.41 -4.15
CA GLY A 59 -7.75 0.09 -3.42
C GLY A 59 -7.40 1.15 -2.37
N THR A 60 -6.14 1.21 -1.96
CA THR A 60 -5.76 1.99 -0.77
C THR A 60 -5.88 3.50 -0.94
N ASP A 61 -5.89 3.98 -2.18
CA ASP A 61 -5.97 5.42 -2.50
C ASP A 61 -7.41 5.94 -2.48
N GLN A 62 -8.39 5.04 -2.58
CA GLN A 62 -9.79 5.38 -2.40
C GLN A 62 -10.08 5.70 -0.92
N GLY A 63 -9.49 5.01 0.06
CA GLY A 63 -9.63 5.46 1.46
C GLY A 63 -9.16 4.51 2.55
N PHE A 64 -9.32 3.20 2.39
CA PHE A 64 -8.97 2.22 3.42
C PHE A 64 -7.52 1.71 3.28
N LEU A 65 -6.93 1.21 4.37
CA LEU A 65 -5.51 0.81 4.40
C LEU A 65 -5.32 -0.71 4.49
N GLY A 66 -4.18 -1.19 4.00
CA GLY A 66 -3.79 -2.60 4.06
C GLY A 66 -4.64 -3.50 3.17
N ILE A 67 -4.45 -4.82 3.34
CA ILE A 67 -5.09 -5.85 2.50
C ILE A 67 -6.61 -5.76 2.63
N VAL A 68 -7.12 -5.79 3.87
CA VAL A 68 -8.57 -5.72 4.15
C VAL A 68 -9.16 -4.42 3.60
N GLY A 69 -8.48 -3.29 3.82
CA GLY A 69 -8.95 -2.01 3.30
C GLY A 69 -9.01 -1.96 1.78
N ALA A 70 -7.97 -2.46 1.09
CA ALA A 70 -7.95 -2.54 -0.35
C ALA A 70 -9.09 -3.42 -0.91
N MET A 71 -9.40 -4.54 -0.24
CA MET A 71 -10.52 -5.41 -0.63
C MET A 71 -11.89 -4.74 -0.42
N LEU A 72 -12.11 -4.14 0.76
CA LEU A 72 -13.36 -3.46 1.08
C LEU A 72 -13.61 -2.24 0.17
N SER A 73 -12.53 -1.58 -0.27
CA SER A 73 -12.61 -0.50 -1.26
C SER A 73 -13.31 -0.96 -2.55
N GLY A 74 -12.92 -2.12 -3.10
CA GLY A 74 -13.56 -2.68 -4.30
C GLY A 74 -15.06 -2.93 -4.12
N VAL A 75 -15.45 -3.57 -3.01
CA VAL A 75 -16.87 -3.81 -2.67
C VAL A 75 -17.64 -2.50 -2.55
N SER A 76 -17.06 -1.51 -1.87
CA SER A 76 -17.67 -0.18 -1.70
C SER A 76 -17.89 0.53 -3.04
N MET A 77 -16.89 0.48 -3.93
CA MET A 77 -16.98 1.14 -5.25
C MET A 77 -18.01 0.49 -6.16
N VAL A 78 -18.12 -0.84 -6.16
CA VAL A 78 -19.16 -1.55 -6.93
C VAL A 78 -20.55 -1.18 -6.43
N ASN A 79 -20.78 -1.23 -5.10
CA ASN A 79 -22.08 -0.88 -4.52
C ASN A 79 -22.45 0.57 -4.83
N LYS A 80 -21.49 1.48 -4.76
CA LYS A 80 -21.72 2.92 -4.94
C LYS A 80 -21.96 3.31 -6.39
N HIS A 81 -21.19 2.79 -7.35
CA HIS A 81 -21.18 3.29 -8.73
C HIS A 81 -21.88 2.42 -9.75
N ILE A 82 -22.06 1.13 -9.43
CA ILE A 82 -22.67 0.15 -10.35
C ILE A 82 -24.03 -0.25 -9.82
N LEU A 83 -24.10 -0.87 -8.63
CA LEU A 83 -25.35 -1.47 -8.14
C LEU A 83 -26.41 -0.43 -7.74
N SER A 84 -26.01 0.77 -7.36
CA SER A 84 -26.95 1.86 -7.05
C SER A 84 -27.71 2.39 -8.27
N LYS A 85 -27.25 2.06 -9.48
CA LYS A 85 -27.81 2.52 -10.77
C LYS A 85 -28.60 1.43 -11.50
N LEU A 86 -28.64 0.20 -10.96
CA LEU A 86 -29.45 -0.91 -11.45
C LEU A 86 -30.86 -0.83 -10.83
#